data_AF-A0A968R183-F1
#
_entry.id   AF-A0A968R183-F1
#
_cell.length_a   1.000
_cell.length_b   1.000
_cell.length_c   1.000
_cell.angle_alpha   90.00
_cell.angle_beta   90.00
_cell.angle_gamma   90.00
#
_symmetry.space_group_name_H-M   'P 1'
#
loop_
_entity.id
_entity.type
_entity.pdbx_description
1 polymer ?
#
loop_
_entity_poly.entity_id
_entity_poly.type
_entity_poly.pdbx_seq_one_letter_code
_entity_poly.pdbx_strand_id
1 'polypeptide(L)'
;MGAGAGILPQLNFKGKVSQVCGIDPDERVLHNPYLDEAIVATGESVPYPDEKFDIVFSANVFEHLSDPIKVFREIYRVLKPGGLFLFKHPIMALCCYYCSNNAALVP
;
A
#
# COMPACT_ATOMS: atom_id res chain seq x y z
N MET A 1 1.22 -1.00 -1.93
CA MET A 1 2.40 -0.11 -1.92
C MET A 1 3.64 -0.98 -1.78
N GLY A 2 4.71 -0.71 -2.54
CA GLY A 2 5.86 -1.62 -2.63
C GLY A 2 5.47 -2.96 -3.26
N ALA A 3 4.77 -2.89 -4.39
CA ALA A 3 4.17 -4.09 -5.02
C ALA A 3 5.22 -5.03 -5.64
N GLY A 4 6.41 -4.51 -5.92
CA GLY A 4 7.52 -5.24 -6.55
C GLY A 4 7.11 -5.99 -7.81
N ALA A 5 7.90 -7.00 -8.17
CA ALA A 5 7.70 -7.82 -9.36
C ALA A 5 6.65 -8.93 -9.22
N GLY A 6 5.91 -9.00 -8.11
CA GLY A 6 4.95 -10.09 -7.87
C GLY A 6 5.58 -11.42 -7.44
N ILE A 7 6.72 -11.39 -6.74
CA ILE A 7 7.43 -12.60 -6.29
C ILE A 7 6.74 -13.35 -5.13
N LEU A 8 5.74 -12.71 -4.49
CA LEU A 8 4.99 -13.26 -3.36
C LEU A 8 3.58 -13.67 -3.82
N PRO A 9 3.36 -14.91 -4.31
CA PRO A 9 2.07 -15.35 -4.84
C PRO A 9 0.93 -15.28 -3.81
N GLN A 10 1.25 -15.38 -2.52
CA GLN A 10 0.30 -15.22 -1.42
C GLN A 10 -0.32 -13.81 -1.34
N LEU A 11 0.30 -12.81 -1.98
CA LEU A 11 -0.20 -11.44 -2.08
C LEU A 11 -1.00 -11.18 -3.37
N ASN A 12 -1.35 -12.23 -4.11
CA ASN A 12 -2.18 -12.09 -5.29
C ASN A 12 -3.66 -11.84 -4.92
N PHE A 13 -4.09 -10.59 -5.09
CA PHE A 13 -5.48 -10.15 -4.93
C PHE A 13 -6.25 -10.07 -6.25
N LYS A 14 -5.60 -10.29 -7.40
CA LYS A 14 -6.22 -10.18 -8.72
C LYS A 14 -7.37 -11.17 -8.85
N GLY A 15 -8.53 -10.68 -9.29
CA GLY A 15 -9.76 -11.46 -9.39
C GLY A 15 -10.44 -11.76 -8.05
N LYS A 16 -9.90 -11.32 -6.90
CA LYS A 16 -10.55 -11.40 -5.57
C LYS A 16 -11.18 -10.07 -5.15
N VAL A 17 -10.74 -8.98 -5.76
CA VAL A 17 -11.27 -7.62 -5.59
C VAL A 17 -11.58 -7.03 -6.97
N SER A 18 -12.28 -5.89 -7.01
CA SER A 18 -12.65 -5.23 -8.26
C SER A 18 -11.45 -4.69 -9.05
N GLN A 19 -10.41 -4.23 -8.36
CA GLN A 19 -9.20 -3.70 -8.98
C GLN A 19 -8.01 -3.78 -8.03
N VAL A 20 -6.83 -4.11 -8.58
CA VAL A 20 -5.55 -4.09 -7.86
C VAL A 20 -4.61 -3.08 -8.53
N CYS A 21 -4.36 -1.98 -7.83
CA CYS A 21 -3.39 -0.96 -8.23
C CYS A 21 -2.09 -1.12 -7.42
N GLY A 22 -0.93 -1.10 -8.08
CA GLY A 22 0.37 -1.25 -7.43
C GLY A 22 1.34 -0.14 -7.78
N ILE A 23 2.15 0.25 -6.80
CA ILE A 23 3.30 1.14 -7.00
C ILE A 23 4.56 0.51 -6.41
N ASP A 24 5.68 0.78 -7.05
CA ASP A 24 7.02 0.47 -6.56
C ASP A 24 8.03 1.45 -7.20
N PRO A 25 9.10 1.88 -6.51
CA PRO A 25 10.16 2.66 -7.14
C PRO A 25 10.95 1.85 -8.19
N ASP A 26 10.90 0.52 -8.13
CA ASP A 26 11.58 -0.36 -9.07
C ASP A 26 10.71 -0.67 -10.30
N GLU A 27 11.26 -0.50 -11.50
CA GLU A 27 10.58 -0.74 -12.77
C GLU A 27 10.06 -2.17 -12.96
N ARG A 28 10.58 -3.15 -12.21
CA ARG A 28 10.09 -4.53 -12.24
C ARG A 28 8.60 -4.64 -11.88
N VAL A 29 8.03 -3.64 -11.19
CA VAL A 29 6.58 -3.57 -10.91
C VAL A 29 5.72 -3.60 -12.16
N LEU A 30 6.22 -3.08 -13.28
CA LEU A 30 5.51 -3.05 -14.56
C LEU A 30 5.24 -4.46 -15.11
N HIS A 31 5.97 -5.47 -14.63
CA HIS A 31 5.83 -6.86 -15.03
C HIS A 31 5.08 -7.72 -14.01
N ASN A 32 4.54 -7.12 -12.94
CA ASN A 32 3.85 -7.85 -11.89
C ASN A 32 2.49 -8.40 -12.39
N PRO A 33 2.30 -9.73 -12.49
CA PRO A 33 1.10 -10.32 -13.08
C PRO A 33 -0.15 -10.15 -12.20
N TYR A 34 0.01 -9.77 -10.93
CA TYR A 34 -1.06 -9.65 -9.95
C TYR A 34 -1.69 -8.25 -9.88
N LEU A 35 -1.24 -7.32 -10.73
CA LEU A 35 -1.79 -5.96 -10.81
C LEU A 35 -2.69 -5.80 -12.02
N ASP A 36 -3.72 -4.98 -11.89
CA ASP A 36 -4.52 -4.45 -12.99
C ASP A 36 -3.95 -3.10 -13.48
N GLU A 37 -3.32 -2.35 -12.58
CA GLU A 37 -2.61 -1.10 -12.85
C GLU A 37 -1.26 -1.10 -12.10
N ALA A 38 -0.18 -0.77 -12.80
CA ALA A 38 1.16 -0.68 -12.24
C ALA A 38 1.80 0.67 -12.57
N ILE A 39 2.36 1.35 -11.57
CA ILE A 39 3.03 2.65 -11.74
C ILE A 39 4.39 2.61 -11.02
N VAL A 40 5.43 3.11 -11.67
CA VAL A 40 6.73 3.34 -11.02
C VAL A 40 6.64 4.61 -10.19
N ALA A 41 6.62 4.49 -8.87
CA ALA A 41 6.48 5.61 -7.93
C ALA A 41 6.90 5.23 -6.50
N THR A 42 7.26 6.24 -5.70
CA THR A 42 7.62 6.05 -4.28
C THR A 42 6.41 6.17 -3.35
N GLY A 43 6.54 5.69 -2.12
CA GLY A 43 5.49 5.82 -1.11
C GLY A 43 5.30 7.26 -0.61
N GLU A 44 6.33 8.10 -0.75
CA GLU A 44 6.32 9.50 -0.35
C GLU A 44 5.56 10.42 -1.33
N SER A 45 5.20 9.92 -2.51
CA SER A 45 4.45 10.66 -3.54
C SER A 45 3.59 9.70 -4.34
N VAL A 46 2.46 9.29 -3.76
CA VAL A 46 1.58 8.28 -4.34
C VAL A 46 0.75 8.91 -5.48
N PRO A 47 0.86 8.41 -6.73
CA PRO A 47 0.26 9.01 -7.93
C PRO A 47 -1.23 8.68 -8.06
N TYR A 48 -1.98 8.79 -6.97
CA TYR A 48 -3.42 8.56 -6.93
C TYR A 48 -4.12 9.74 -6.25
N PRO A 49 -5.35 10.06 -6.66
CA PRO A 49 -6.16 11.07 -6.00
C PRO A 49 -6.52 10.66 -4.56
N ASP A 50 -6.96 11.66 -3.81
CA ASP A 50 -7.49 11.48 -2.46
C ASP A 50 -8.68 10.51 -2.47
N GLU A 51 -8.86 9.77 -1.38
CA GLU A 51 -10.02 8.89 -1.16
C GLU A 51 -10.28 7.87 -2.30
N LYS A 52 -9.24 7.38 -2.97
CA LYS A 52 -9.37 6.40 -4.07
C LYS A 52 -9.62 4.98 -3.57
N PHE A 53 -8.96 4.54 -2.51
CA PHE A 53 -8.86 3.13 -2.13
C PHE A 53 -9.68 2.79 -0.89
N ASP A 54 -10.37 1.64 -0.95
CA ASP A 54 -11.00 1.03 0.22
C ASP A 54 -9.96 0.35 1.14
N ILE A 55 -8.89 -0.19 0.54
CA ILE A 55 -7.80 -0.88 1.24
C ILE A 55 -6.47 -0.46 0.63
N VAL A 56 -5.50 -0.11 1.47
CA VAL A 56 -4.09 -0.02 1.11
C VAL A 56 -3.34 -1.15 1.82
N PHE A 57 -2.58 -1.92 1.05
CA PHE A 57 -1.77 -3.02 1.57
C PHE A 57 -0.28 -2.77 1.32
N SER A 58 0.57 -3.12 2.28
CA SER A 58 2.03 -3.07 2.17
C SER A 58 2.70 -4.24 2.89
N ALA A 59 3.78 -4.81 2.36
CA ALA A 59 4.49 -5.91 3.01
C ALA A 59 6.00 -5.75 2.89
N ASN A 60 6.69 -5.71 4.04
CA ASN A 60 8.16 -5.59 4.12
C ASN A 60 8.70 -4.34 3.39
N VAL A 61 8.00 -3.21 3.53
CA VAL A 61 8.35 -1.93 2.89
C VAL A 61 8.89 -0.92 3.89
N PHE A 62 8.33 -0.91 5.11
CA PHE A 62 8.52 0.18 6.07
C PHE A 62 9.93 0.26 6.64
N GLU A 63 10.64 -0.86 6.69
CA GLU A 63 12.06 -0.95 7.08
C GLU A 63 13.02 -0.23 6.12
N HIS A 64 12.54 0.14 4.92
CA HIS A 64 13.35 0.77 3.89
C HIS A 64 12.95 2.23 3.63
N LEU A 65 11.95 2.75 4.34
CA LEU A 65 11.43 4.09 4.10
C LEU A 65 12.37 5.17 4.64
N SER A 66 12.55 6.22 3.83
CA SER A 66 13.34 7.40 4.20
C SER A 66 12.56 8.34 5.13
N ASP A 67 11.26 8.51 4.87
CA ASP A 67 10.33 9.32 5.65
C ASP A 67 9.00 8.56 5.86
N PRO A 68 8.92 7.68 6.88
CA PRO A 68 7.72 6.90 7.11
C PRO A 68 6.50 7.78 7.43
N ILE A 69 6.67 8.95 8.06
CA ILE A 69 5.57 9.86 8.39
C ILE A 69 4.92 10.41 7.11
N LYS A 70 5.73 10.80 6.13
CA LYS A 70 5.21 11.25 4.83
C LYS A 70 4.48 10.12 4.10
N VAL A 71 4.99 8.89 4.15
CA VAL A 71 4.32 7.72 3.57
C VAL A 71 2.97 7.46 4.26
N PHE A 72 2.91 7.53 5.59
CA PHE A 72 1.64 7.38 6.31
C PHE A 72 0.62 8.47 5.94
N ARG A 73 1.07 9.71 5.70
CA ARG A 73 0.19 10.79 5.23
C ARG A 73 -0.37 10.50 3.84
N GLU A 74 0.46 10.01 2.92
CA GLU A 74 0.00 9.62 1.58
C GLU A 74 -0.98 8.44 1.65
N ILE A 75 -0.72 7.45 2.49
CA ILE A 75 -1.64 6.32 2.72
C ILE A 75 -2.98 6.81 3.24
N TYR A 76 -2.97 7.70 4.24
CA TYR A 76 -4.19 8.30 4.78
C TYR A 76 -4.94 9.08 3.70
N ARG A 77 -4.25 9.91 2.91
CA ARG A 77 -4.82 10.73 1.85
C ARG A 77 -5.55 9.89 0.80
N VAL A 78 -4.93 8.80 0.32
CA VAL A 78 -5.51 7.96 -0.74
C VAL A 78 -6.57 6.98 -0.24
N LEU A 79 -6.69 6.78 1.07
CA LEU A 79 -7.76 5.97 1.66
C LEU A 79 -9.06 6.74 1.71
N LYS A 80 -10.16 6.07 1.35
CA LYS A 80 -11.51 6.57 1.62
C LYS A 80 -11.73 6.70 3.14
N PRO A 81 -12.64 7.58 3.59
CA PRO A 81 -13.09 7.56 4.98
C PRO A 81 -13.60 6.16 5.38
N GLY A 82 -13.07 5.61 6.47
CA GLY A 82 -13.37 4.24 6.92
C GLY A 82 -12.59 3.13 6.20
N GLY A 83 -11.69 3.48 5.28
CA GLY A 83 -10.80 2.54 4.61
C GLY A 83 -9.76 1.93 5.54
N LEU A 84 -9.16 0.84 5.09
CA LEU A 84 -8.21 0.04 5.88
C LEU A 84 -6.80 0.17 5.35
N PHE A 85 -5.85 0.41 6.26
CA PHE A 85 -4.44 0.22 5.97
C PHE A 85 -3.96 -1.08 6.64
N LEU A 86 -3.48 -2.02 5.83
CA LEU A 86 -2.96 -3.30 6.30
C LEU A 86 -1.48 -3.38 5.95
N PHE A 87 -0.63 -3.72 6.93
CA PHE A 87 0.75 -4.02 6.60
C PHE A 87 1.38 -5.16 7.38
N LYS A 88 2.33 -5.79 6.71
CA LYS A 88 3.20 -6.81 7.28
C LYS A 88 4.61 -6.23 7.45
N HIS A 89 5.16 -6.34 8.65
CA HIS A 89 6.55 -6.02 8.97
C HIS A 89 7.27 -7.30 9.42
N PRO A 90 8.56 -7.52 9.12
CA PRO A 90 9.25 -8.78 9.44
C PRO A 90 9.37 -9.07 10.94
N ILE A 91 9.38 -8.05 11.81
CA ILE A 91 9.58 -8.19 13.27
C ILE A 91 8.25 -8.15 14.05
N MET A 92 7.18 -7.65 13.43
CA MET A 92 5.88 -7.42 14.07
C MET A 92 4.82 -8.29 13.40
N ALA A 93 3.97 -8.97 14.16
CA ALA A 93 2.81 -9.67 13.61
C ALA A 93 1.94 -8.69 12.79
N LEU A 94 1.18 -9.19 11.80
CA LEU A 94 0.33 -8.38 10.92
C LEU A 94 -0.41 -7.28 11.70
N CYS A 95 -0.10 -6.01 11.43
CA CYS A 95 -0.76 -4.89 12.07
C CYS A 95 -1.86 -4.35 11.14
N CYS A 96 -3.06 -4.19 11.70
CA CYS A 96 -4.21 -3.61 11.01
C CYS A 96 -4.45 -2.20 11.53
N TYR A 97 -4.42 -1.21 10.64
CA TYR A 97 -4.69 0.19 10.96
C TYR A 97 -6.03 0.62 10.35
N TYR A 98 -6.86 1.25 11.18
CA TYR A 98 -8.17 1.73 10.79
C TYR A 98 -8.15 3.24 10.60
N CYS A 99 -8.51 3.72 9.41
CA CYS A 99 -8.64 5.14 9.13
C CYS A 99 -10.01 5.63 9.62
N SER A 100 -10.13 5.95 10.92
CA SER A 100 -11.31 6.65 11.46
C SER A 100 -11.12 8.16 11.39
N ASN A 101 -12.23 8.92 11.34
CA ASN A 101 -12.24 10.40 11.33
C ASN A 101 -11.57 11.08 12.55
N ASN A 102 -11.02 10.31 13.48
CA ASN A 102 -10.08 10.80 14.50
C ASN A 102 -8.69 10.26 14.18
N ALA A 103 -7.78 11.16 13.82
CA ALA A 103 -6.37 10.93 13.55
C ALA A 103 -5.58 10.47 14.79
N ALA A 104 -5.94 9.33 15.36
CA ALA A 104 -5.13 8.62 16.34
C ALA A 104 -4.57 7.38 15.67
N LEU A 105 -3.31 7.50 15.23
CA LEU A 105 -2.46 6.38 14.87
C LEU A 105 -2.21 5.59 16.18
N VAL A 106 -2.88 4.45 16.35
CA VAL A 106 -2.65 3.58 17.50
C VAL A 106 -2.01 2.27 16.99
N PRO A 107 -0.88 1.83 17.59
CA PRO A 107 -0.13 0.65 17.14
C PRO A 107 -0.90 -0.67 17.19
#